data_AF-A0A9E2RBX3-F1
#
_entry.id   AF-A0A9E2RBX3-F1
#
_cell.length_a   1.000
_cell.length_b   1.000
_cell.length_c   1.000
_cell.angle_alpha   90.00
_cell.angle_beta   90.00
_cell.angle_gamma   90.00
#
_symmetry.space_group_name_H-M   'P 1'
#
loop_
_entity.id
_entity.type
_entity.pdbx_description
1 polymer ?
#
loop_
_entity_poly.entity_id
_entity_poly.type
_entity_poly.pdbx_seq_one_letter_code
_entity_poly.pdbx_strand_id
1 'polypeptide(L)'
;MPVFRRNKSPLFDLVRGGSSNSDAATPTTPTRPPIQVEATSIPSRPRPTLSAHAPGDESTTADRINALRSGTTSRPTGGLVSMPLNSIYLTIAGVIALVIVIWAAAYWLGGRAKEKELAPYISAGVQPSATPSDTTTQTNSSTSSPAAGGSNPTTFIPPPRLSGSSARPDPVPQPSNTNPPTLSAPTFTGPGTIITSKGMTDKDPREAGLNYLAIVRLPRADAEKVVAFMAANGFEAIGVPVAVEKGSKAANNLPLYQIIALQGISGEQYRKEDPIKVKVDQEVQRLGVIWKRDHRGSTNFMQSGWVKYKGDGQ
;
A
#
# COMPACT_ATOMS: atom_id res chain seq x y z
N MET A 1 13.99 19.26 51.48
CA MET A 1 13.24 19.12 50.20
C MET A 1 13.91 18.04 49.37
N PRO A 2 13.40 16.79 49.35
CA PRO A 2 14.04 15.71 48.62
C PRO A 2 13.69 15.74 47.13
N VAL A 3 14.70 15.60 46.29
CA VAL A 3 14.60 15.62 44.82
C VAL A 3 14.44 14.17 44.33
N PHE A 4 13.26 13.81 43.83
CA PHE A 4 13.03 12.52 43.18
C PHE A 4 13.64 12.51 41.78
N ARG A 5 14.78 11.84 41.60
CA ARG A 5 15.31 11.50 40.27
C ARG A 5 14.63 10.22 39.77
N ARG A 6 13.73 10.34 38.79
CA ARG A 6 13.17 9.19 38.05
C ARG A 6 14.17 8.74 36.98
N ASN A 7 14.88 7.64 37.23
CA ASN A 7 15.54 6.89 36.17
C ASN A 7 14.48 6.19 35.32
N LYS A 8 14.38 6.61 34.05
CA LYS A 8 13.63 5.89 33.01
C LYS A 8 14.63 4.98 32.28
N SER A 9 14.69 3.72 32.67
CA SER A 9 15.28 2.69 31.82
C SER A 9 14.23 2.24 30.80
N PRO A 10 14.49 2.27 29.48
CA PRO A 10 13.54 1.79 28.48
C PRO A 10 13.37 0.27 28.57
N LEU A 11 12.11 -0.18 28.52
CA LEU A 11 11.65 -1.56 28.70
C LEU A 11 11.96 -2.50 27.52
N PHE A 12 12.90 -2.16 26.64
CA PHE A 12 13.18 -2.92 25.41
C PHE A 12 14.48 -3.73 25.45
N ASP A 13 15.19 -3.75 26.57
CA ASP A 13 16.53 -4.34 26.67
C ASP A 13 16.57 -5.79 27.22
N LEU A 14 15.44 -6.51 27.17
CA LEU A 14 15.31 -7.87 27.74
C LEU A 14 15.06 -8.98 26.72
N VAL A 15 15.16 -8.71 25.41
CA VAL A 15 15.03 -9.75 24.37
C VAL A 15 16.21 -9.72 23.38
N ARG A 16 17.43 -9.68 23.92
CA ARG A 16 18.65 -9.92 23.11
C ARG A 16 19.74 -10.59 23.92
N GLY A 17 19.42 -11.75 24.50
CA GLY A 17 20.41 -12.69 25.01
C GLY A 17 20.54 -13.86 24.04
N GLY A 18 21.73 -14.08 23.46
CA GLY A 18 22.01 -15.35 22.80
C GLY A 18 23.10 -15.34 21.73
N SER A 19 24.34 -15.59 22.18
CA SER A 19 25.45 -16.18 21.43
C SER A 19 26.22 -15.29 20.42
N SER A 20 27.21 -14.61 20.98
CA SER A 20 28.52 -14.45 20.35
C SER A 20 29.19 -15.81 20.15
N ASN A 21 29.37 -16.24 18.90
CA ASN A 21 30.49 -17.09 18.52
C ASN A 21 31.25 -16.36 17.41
N SER A 22 32.42 -15.89 17.81
CA SER A 22 33.50 -15.40 16.96
C SER A 22 34.15 -16.58 16.26
N ASP A 23 33.95 -16.70 14.95
CA ASP A 23 34.90 -17.36 14.06
C ASP A 23 35.07 -16.50 12.81
N ALA A 24 36.24 -15.86 12.74
CA ALA A 24 36.69 -15.05 11.64
C ALA A 24 37.09 -15.95 10.47
N ALA A 25 36.23 -16.07 9.47
CA ALA A 25 36.59 -16.56 8.15
C ALA A 25 36.66 -15.37 7.18
N THR A 26 37.88 -15.05 6.76
CA THR A 26 38.23 -14.04 5.76
C THR A 26 37.52 -14.33 4.42
N PRO A 27 36.66 -13.43 3.90
CA PRO A 27 36.11 -13.61 2.55
C PRO A 27 37.21 -13.35 1.52
N THR A 28 37.56 -14.37 0.76
CA THR A 28 38.41 -14.28 -0.42
C THR A 28 37.64 -13.55 -1.52
N THR A 29 38.11 -12.36 -1.90
CA THR A 29 37.54 -11.54 -2.98
C THR A 29 37.64 -12.29 -4.31
N PRO A 30 36.53 -12.56 -5.03
CA PRO A 30 36.62 -13.07 -6.38
C PRO A 30 37.10 -11.95 -7.32
N THR A 31 38.27 -12.15 -7.91
CA THR A 31 38.84 -11.36 -9.00
C THR A 31 37.85 -11.32 -10.17
N ARG A 32 37.21 -10.18 -10.37
CA ARG A 32 36.33 -9.89 -11.50
C ARG A 32 37.19 -9.66 -12.75
N PRO A 33 37.03 -10.43 -13.83
CA PRO A 33 37.73 -10.16 -15.08
C PRO A 33 37.30 -8.81 -15.66
N PRO A 34 38.21 -8.09 -16.35
CA PRO A 34 37.93 -6.79 -16.94
C PRO A 34 36.84 -6.92 -18.02
N ILE A 35 35.75 -6.19 -17.84
CA ILE A 35 34.72 -6.02 -18.86
C ILE A 35 35.34 -5.17 -19.97
N GLN A 36 35.57 -5.78 -21.14
CA GLN A 36 35.85 -5.04 -22.36
C GLN A 36 34.58 -4.26 -22.75
N VAL A 37 34.67 -2.94 -22.64
CA VAL A 37 33.62 -2.03 -23.10
C VAL A 37 33.82 -1.86 -24.60
N GLU A 38 33.13 -2.67 -25.38
CA GLU A 38 33.03 -2.48 -26.83
C GLU A 38 32.14 -1.26 -27.09
N ALA A 39 32.75 -0.19 -27.56
CA ALA A 39 32.10 1.07 -27.86
C ALA A 39 31.12 0.88 -29.03
N THR A 40 29.86 0.58 -28.71
CA THR A 40 28.78 0.60 -29.69
C THR A 40 28.54 2.05 -30.11
N SER A 41 28.96 2.36 -31.34
CA SER A 41 28.72 3.63 -32.02
C SER A 41 27.21 3.91 -32.11
N ILE A 42 26.74 4.90 -31.37
CA ILE A 42 25.35 5.37 -31.41
C ILE A 42 25.15 6.14 -32.72
N PRO A 43 24.20 5.73 -33.59
CA PRO A 43 23.87 6.50 -34.79
C PRO A 43 23.21 7.84 -34.40
N SER A 44 23.82 8.93 -34.87
CA SER A 44 23.38 10.29 -34.63
C SER A 44 21.99 10.53 -35.23
N ARG A 45 21.00 10.79 -34.37
CA ARG A 45 19.63 11.12 -34.78
C ARG A 45 19.59 12.55 -35.37
N PRO A 46 19.00 12.77 -36.56
CA PRO A 46 18.90 14.09 -37.16
C PRO A 46 17.97 15.00 -36.34
N ARG A 47 18.45 16.22 -36.13
CA ARG A 47 17.82 17.33 -35.40
C ARG A 47 16.66 17.90 -36.24
N PRO A 48 15.43 18.01 -35.72
CA PRO A 48 14.36 18.70 -36.43
C PRO A 48 14.67 20.20 -36.48
N THR A 49 14.77 20.73 -37.69
CA THR A 49 14.90 22.16 -37.97
C THR A 49 13.60 22.87 -37.60
N LEU A 50 13.68 23.74 -36.60
CA LEU A 50 12.62 24.66 -36.20
C LEU A 50 12.47 25.73 -37.29
N SER A 51 11.46 25.61 -38.14
CA SER A 51 11.08 26.67 -39.10
C SER A 51 10.58 27.89 -38.32
N ALA A 52 11.36 28.95 -38.36
CA ALA A 52 10.94 30.28 -37.95
C ALA A 52 9.87 30.78 -38.93
N HIS A 53 8.69 31.14 -38.41
CA HIS A 53 7.65 31.85 -39.15
C HIS A 53 7.30 33.13 -38.39
N ALA A 54 7.76 34.24 -38.93
CA ALA A 54 7.28 35.61 -38.72
C ALA A 54 7.63 36.37 -40.02
N PRO A 55 7.01 37.51 -40.37
CA PRO A 55 5.98 38.27 -39.67
C PRO A 55 4.73 38.53 -40.55
N GLY A 56 3.68 39.14 -39.97
CA GLY A 56 2.47 39.54 -40.71
C GLY A 56 1.67 40.57 -39.92
N ASP A 57 1.76 41.80 -40.39
CA ASP A 57 1.29 43.07 -39.81
C ASP A 57 -0.22 43.21 -39.55
N GLU A 58 -0.50 44.13 -38.61
CA GLU A 58 -1.55 45.16 -38.63
C GLU A 58 -2.91 44.86 -39.32
N SER A 59 -3.97 44.80 -38.52
CA SER A 59 -5.15 45.64 -38.78
C SER A 59 -5.96 45.89 -37.50
N THR A 60 -5.85 47.12 -37.01
CA THR A 60 -6.95 47.97 -36.52
C THR A 60 -8.33 47.33 -36.36
N THR A 61 -8.74 47.08 -35.12
CA THR A 61 -10.16 47.13 -34.72
C THR A 61 -10.26 47.68 -33.29
N ALA A 62 -9.58 48.81 -33.09
CA ALA A 62 -9.93 49.76 -32.04
C ALA A 62 -10.98 50.70 -32.63
N ASP A 63 -12.26 50.37 -32.45
CA ASP A 63 -13.44 51.25 -32.55
C ASP A 63 -14.66 50.40 -32.93
N ARG A 64 -15.47 49.95 -31.95
CA ARG A 64 -16.94 49.77 -32.15
C ARG A 64 -17.79 49.26 -30.99
N ILE A 65 -17.30 49.10 -29.77
CA ILE A 65 -18.19 48.73 -28.64
C ILE A 65 -18.03 49.71 -27.47
N ASN A 66 -18.16 51.00 -27.80
CA ASN A 66 -18.21 52.07 -26.81
C ASN A 66 -19.33 53.07 -27.16
N ALA A 67 -20.54 52.57 -27.28
CA ALA A 67 -21.76 53.36 -27.24
C ALA A 67 -22.90 52.43 -26.82
N LEU A 68 -23.75 52.86 -25.88
CA LEU A 68 -24.93 52.15 -25.35
C LEU A 68 -24.71 51.30 -24.08
N ARG A 69 -24.24 51.95 -22.99
CA ARG A 69 -24.88 51.69 -21.68
C ARG A 69 -24.70 52.85 -20.70
N SER A 70 -25.39 53.93 -21.02
CA SER A 70 -25.72 55.00 -20.07
C SER A 70 -26.74 54.45 -19.06
N GLY A 71 -26.25 53.87 -17.97
CA GLY A 71 -27.03 53.49 -16.81
C GLY A 71 -26.42 54.15 -15.58
N THR A 72 -27.08 55.19 -15.11
CA THR A 72 -26.77 55.97 -13.91
C THR A 72 -26.76 55.08 -12.66
N THR A 73 -25.56 54.68 -12.23
CA THR A 73 -25.31 54.26 -10.85
C THR A 73 -24.17 55.09 -10.29
N SER A 74 -24.46 55.79 -9.21
CA SER A 74 -23.60 56.64 -8.42
C SER A 74 -22.22 56.02 -8.23
N ARG A 75 -21.20 56.57 -8.91
CA ARG A 75 -19.79 56.23 -8.70
C ARG A 75 -19.40 56.62 -7.27
N PRO A 76 -19.00 55.69 -6.39
CA PRO A 76 -18.17 56.07 -5.26
C PRO A 76 -16.88 56.66 -5.84
N THR A 77 -16.51 57.84 -5.37
CA THR A 77 -15.27 58.53 -5.73
C THR A 77 -14.10 57.62 -5.35
N GLY A 78 -13.66 56.78 -6.28
CA GLY A 78 -12.60 55.82 -6.10
C GLY A 78 -11.28 56.56 -5.99
N GLY A 79 -10.87 56.85 -4.75
CA GLY A 79 -9.49 57.23 -4.47
C GLY A 79 -8.59 56.12 -4.99
N LEU A 80 -7.76 56.43 -5.98
CA LEU A 80 -6.69 55.55 -6.43
C LEU A 80 -5.72 55.39 -5.26
N VAL A 81 -5.93 54.35 -4.46
CA VAL A 81 -5.00 53.97 -3.40
C VAL A 81 -3.77 53.39 -4.11
N SER A 82 -2.79 54.25 -4.35
CA SER A 82 -1.47 53.86 -4.84
C SER A 82 -0.77 53.07 -3.73
N MET A 83 -0.97 51.76 -3.71
CA MET A 83 -0.25 50.89 -2.80
C MET A 83 1.18 50.69 -3.32
N PRO A 84 2.21 50.88 -2.47
CA PRO A 84 3.58 50.59 -2.85
C PRO A 84 3.72 49.10 -3.17
N LEU A 85 4.41 48.75 -4.25
CA LEU A 85 4.53 47.38 -4.78
C LEU A 85 4.95 46.36 -3.69
N ASN A 86 5.78 46.78 -2.74
CA ASN A 86 6.23 45.96 -1.63
C ASN A 86 5.08 45.49 -0.71
N SER A 87 4.03 46.29 -0.56
CA SER A 87 2.85 45.92 0.25
C SER A 87 2.02 44.81 -0.41
N ILE A 88 2.00 44.75 -1.75
CA ILE A 88 1.34 43.67 -2.50
C ILE A 88 2.11 42.36 -2.31
N TYR A 89 3.44 42.38 -2.36
CA TYR A 89 4.23 41.17 -2.10
C TYR A 89 4.08 40.67 -0.66
N LEU A 90 4.05 41.57 0.32
CA LEU A 90 3.86 41.19 1.73
C LEU A 90 2.47 40.59 1.98
N THR A 91 1.42 41.12 1.34
CA THR A 91 0.06 40.57 1.47
C THR A 91 -0.04 39.18 0.82
N ILE A 92 0.50 38.99 -0.39
CA ILE A 92 0.55 37.68 -1.05
C ILE A 92 1.34 36.68 -0.19
N ALA A 93 2.51 37.06 0.32
CA ALA A 93 3.32 36.20 1.19
C ALA A 93 2.56 35.83 2.48
N GLY A 94 1.85 36.78 3.07
CA GLY A 94 0.99 36.54 4.25
C GLY A 94 -0.14 35.54 3.97
N VAL A 95 -0.80 35.64 2.81
CA VAL A 95 -1.86 34.70 2.40
C VAL A 95 -1.29 33.30 2.19
N ILE A 96 -0.15 33.17 1.51
CA ILE A 96 0.51 31.86 1.28
C ILE A 96 0.92 31.24 2.62
N ALA A 97 1.53 32.02 3.52
CA ALA A 97 1.91 31.54 4.85
C ALA A 97 0.68 31.04 5.64
N LEU A 98 -0.45 31.74 5.56
CA LEU A 98 -1.69 31.37 6.23
C LEU A 98 -2.27 30.06 5.67
N VAL A 99 -2.24 29.85 4.34
CA VAL A 99 -2.65 28.58 3.72
C VAL A 99 -1.76 27.42 4.17
N ILE A 100 -0.44 27.62 4.26
CA ILE A 100 0.50 26.59 4.75
C ILE A 100 0.23 26.23 6.21
N VAL A 101 -0.04 27.22 7.07
CA VAL A 101 -0.36 26.99 8.49
C VAL A 101 -1.67 26.21 8.64
N ILE A 102 -2.72 26.56 7.88
CA ILE A 102 -3.99 25.82 7.88
C ILE A 102 -3.78 24.38 7.43
N TRP A 103 -3.03 24.17 6.34
CA TRP A 103 -2.74 22.83 5.82
C TRP A 103 -1.95 21.99 6.84
N ALA A 104 -0.92 22.57 7.47
CA ALA A 104 -0.13 21.90 8.49
C ALA A 104 -0.96 21.56 9.74
N ALA A 105 -1.83 22.47 10.19
CA ALA A 105 -2.74 22.23 11.30
C ALA A 105 -3.73 21.09 10.99
N ALA A 106 -4.30 21.06 9.77
CA ALA A 106 -5.18 19.98 9.31
C ALA A 106 -4.45 18.62 9.28
N TYR A 107 -3.20 18.60 8.80
CA TYR A 107 -2.37 17.40 8.79
C TYR A 107 -2.07 16.88 10.21
N TRP A 108 -1.75 17.78 11.14
CA TRP A 108 -1.47 17.43 12.54
C TRP A 108 -2.72 16.96 13.31
N LEU A 109 -3.87 17.60 13.10
CA LEU A 109 -5.14 17.18 13.72
C LEU A 109 -5.61 15.84 13.15
N GLY A 110 -5.47 15.62 11.84
CA GLY A 110 -5.86 14.36 11.19
C GLY A 110 -5.04 13.14 11.66
N GLY A 111 -3.76 13.35 11.98
CA GLY A 111 -2.89 12.29 12.50
C GLY A 111 -3.30 11.77 13.88
N ARG A 112 -3.75 12.65 14.79
CA ARG A 112 -4.09 12.29 16.17
C ARG A 112 -5.46 11.61 16.33
N ALA A 113 -6.36 11.75 15.36
CA ALA A 113 -7.65 11.08 15.39
C ALA A 113 -7.52 9.55 15.21
N LYS A 114 -6.55 9.10 14.40
CA LYS A 114 -6.37 7.67 14.10
C LYS A 114 -5.87 6.84 15.28
N GLU A 115 -5.11 7.42 16.21
CA GLU A 115 -4.62 6.69 17.38
C GLU A 115 -5.72 6.40 18.41
N LYS A 116 -6.73 7.27 18.51
CA LYS A 116 -7.85 7.07 19.46
C LYS A 116 -8.87 6.05 18.98
N GLU A 117 -9.05 5.91 17.67
CA GLU A 117 -9.90 4.84 17.10
C GLU A 117 -9.22 3.47 17.15
N LEU A 118 -7.88 3.40 17.13
CA LEU A 118 -7.14 2.13 17.20
C LEU A 118 -6.85 1.65 18.64
N ALA A 119 -6.89 2.55 19.63
CA ALA A 119 -6.71 2.21 21.05
C ALA A 119 -7.68 1.12 21.59
N PRO A 120 -8.99 1.10 21.26
CA PRO A 120 -9.88 0.01 21.71
C PRO A 120 -9.56 -1.34 21.03
N TYR A 121 -9.06 -1.35 19.80
CA TYR A 121 -8.71 -2.59 19.11
C TYR A 121 -7.41 -3.23 19.59
N ILE A 122 -6.43 -2.42 20.03
CA ILE A 122 -5.18 -2.93 20.61
C ILE A 122 -5.39 -3.41 22.06
N SER A 123 -6.36 -2.85 22.78
CA SER A 123 -6.65 -3.25 24.17
C SER A 123 -7.61 -4.45 24.29
N ALA A 124 -8.32 -4.83 23.22
CA ALA A 124 -9.27 -5.95 23.22
C ALA A 124 -8.66 -7.30 22.80
N GLY A 125 -7.34 -7.38 22.58
CA GLY A 125 -6.73 -8.43 21.77
C GLY A 125 -5.67 -9.32 22.43
N VAL A 126 -5.74 -9.63 23.73
CA VAL A 126 -5.26 -10.93 24.29
C VAL A 126 -6.05 -11.23 25.58
N GLN A 127 -7.34 -11.58 25.45
CA GLN A 127 -7.89 -12.57 26.38
C GLN A 127 -7.66 -13.94 25.72
N PRO A 128 -6.90 -14.85 26.35
CA PRO A 128 -6.84 -16.22 25.87
C PRO A 128 -8.27 -16.77 25.85
N SER A 129 -8.73 -17.20 24.68
CA SER A 129 -9.97 -17.96 24.55
C SER A 129 -9.90 -19.13 25.52
N ALA A 130 -10.71 -19.05 26.57
CA ALA A 130 -11.06 -20.21 27.34
C ALA A 130 -11.70 -21.22 26.38
N THR A 131 -11.12 -22.41 26.38
CA THR A 131 -11.62 -23.67 25.84
C THR A 131 -13.15 -23.75 25.77
N PRO A 132 -13.73 -24.23 24.65
CA PRO A 132 -15.12 -24.67 24.65
C PRO A 132 -15.25 -25.89 25.56
N SER A 133 -15.86 -25.70 26.72
CA SER A 133 -16.36 -26.79 27.55
C SER A 133 -17.63 -27.34 26.92
N ASP A 134 -17.58 -28.61 26.53
CA ASP A 134 -18.75 -29.43 26.23
C ASP A 134 -19.73 -29.34 27.41
N THR A 135 -20.91 -28.78 27.12
CA THR A 135 -22.04 -28.77 28.05
C THR A 135 -22.68 -30.16 28.02
N THR A 136 -22.17 -31.06 28.85
CA THR A 136 -22.92 -32.24 29.29
C THR A 136 -23.63 -31.89 30.59
N THR A 137 -24.96 -31.84 30.52
CA THR A 137 -25.84 -31.71 31.67
C THR A 137 -25.67 -32.93 32.58
N GLN A 138 -25.01 -32.77 33.73
CA GLN A 138 -25.11 -33.76 34.80
C GLN A 138 -25.33 -33.09 36.15
N THR A 139 -26.59 -33.16 36.55
CA THR A 139 -27.15 -32.90 37.86
C THR A 139 -26.53 -33.84 38.88
N ASN A 140 -25.94 -33.30 39.96
CA ASN A 140 -26.28 -33.62 41.36
C ASN A 140 -25.14 -33.34 42.35
N SER A 141 -25.50 -32.52 43.35
CA SER A 141 -25.28 -32.70 44.79
C SER A 141 -23.85 -32.68 45.37
N SER A 142 -23.57 -31.57 46.05
CA SER A 142 -23.10 -31.46 47.44
C SER A 142 -21.77 -32.14 47.84
N THR A 143 -20.88 -31.36 48.50
CA THR A 143 -20.46 -31.56 49.91
C THR A 143 -19.08 -30.95 50.21
N SER A 144 -19.11 -29.84 50.95
CA SER A 144 -18.17 -29.30 51.98
C SER A 144 -16.63 -29.45 51.92
N SER A 145 -16.01 -28.33 52.33
CA SER A 145 -14.92 -28.21 53.35
C SER A 145 -13.45 -28.13 52.91
N PRO A 146 -12.56 -27.51 53.75
CA PRO A 146 -11.55 -26.55 53.29
C PRO A 146 -10.10 -26.94 53.67
N ALA A 147 -9.18 -26.01 53.43
CA ALA A 147 -7.88 -25.80 54.10
C ALA A 147 -6.59 -26.23 53.36
N ALA A 148 -5.71 -25.22 53.27
CA ALA A 148 -4.29 -25.22 53.64
C ALA A 148 -3.29 -26.14 52.92
N GLY A 149 -2.27 -25.48 52.34
CA GLY A 149 -0.87 -25.84 52.54
C GLY A 149 -0.32 -26.96 51.64
N GLY A 150 0.60 -26.60 50.75
CA GLY A 150 1.35 -27.60 49.99
C GLY A 150 2.31 -26.99 48.97
N SER A 151 3.40 -26.41 49.46
CA SER A 151 4.59 -26.11 48.67
C SER A 151 5.22 -27.41 48.14
N ASN A 152 5.17 -27.64 46.82
CA ASN A 152 6.00 -28.64 46.16
C ASN A 152 7.01 -27.95 45.23
N PRO A 153 8.32 -28.01 45.51
CA PRO A 153 9.34 -27.64 44.54
C PRO A 153 9.36 -28.72 43.46
N THR A 154 8.89 -28.37 42.26
CA THR A 154 9.02 -29.27 41.11
C THR A 154 10.49 -29.29 40.71
N THR A 155 11.15 -30.36 41.14
CA THR A 155 12.48 -30.80 40.72
C THR A 155 12.59 -30.74 39.20
N PHE A 156 13.43 -29.85 38.73
CA PHE A 156 13.85 -29.79 37.33
C PHE A 156 14.72 -31.03 37.06
N ILE A 157 14.14 -32.06 36.48
CA ILE A 157 14.86 -33.21 35.94
C ILE A 157 15.31 -32.81 34.53
N PRO A 158 16.60 -32.55 34.29
CA PRO A 158 17.08 -32.34 32.93
C PRO A 158 16.95 -33.66 32.15
N PRO A 159 16.44 -33.63 30.91
CA PRO A 159 16.33 -34.84 30.10
C PRO A 159 17.73 -35.42 29.81
N PRO A 160 17.85 -36.76 29.74
CA PRO A 160 19.10 -37.43 29.44
C PRO A 160 19.62 -37.00 28.07
N ARG A 161 20.87 -36.52 28.05
CA ARG A 161 21.63 -36.30 26.81
C ARG A 161 21.91 -37.66 26.18
N LEU A 162 21.08 -38.04 25.22
CA LEU A 162 21.36 -39.12 24.30
C LEU A 162 22.53 -38.69 23.40
N SER A 163 23.70 -39.26 23.66
CA SER A 163 24.83 -39.30 22.74
C SER A 163 24.43 -40.11 21.51
N GLY A 164 23.70 -39.45 20.60
CA GLY A 164 23.28 -39.97 19.32
C GLY A 164 24.32 -39.65 18.26
N SER A 165 24.97 -40.71 17.79
CA SER A 165 25.76 -40.84 16.57
C SER A 165 25.54 -39.73 15.52
N SER A 166 26.65 -39.13 15.11
CA SER A 166 26.78 -38.24 13.96
C SER A 166 26.53 -39.01 12.67
N ALA A 167 25.28 -39.39 12.42
CA ALA A 167 24.84 -39.81 11.10
C ALA A 167 24.62 -38.54 10.28
N ARG A 168 25.62 -38.21 9.47
CA ARG A 168 25.57 -37.19 8.43
C ARG A 168 24.24 -37.33 7.67
N PRO A 169 23.32 -36.35 7.74
CA PRO A 169 22.10 -36.39 6.96
C PRO A 169 22.50 -36.40 5.49
N ASP A 170 22.05 -37.41 4.75
CA ASP A 170 22.14 -37.40 3.30
C ASP A 170 21.55 -36.08 2.79
N PRO A 171 22.18 -35.43 1.79
CA PRO A 171 21.69 -34.19 1.23
C PRO A 171 20.26 -34.44 0.72
N VAL A 172 19.29 -33.88 1.45
CA VAL A 172 17.88 -33.85 1.02
C VAL A 172 17.89 -33.32 -0.41
N PRO A 173 17.38 -34.06 -1.40
CA PRO A 173 17.37 -33.63 -2.78
C PRO A 173 16.65 -32.28 -2.83
N GLN A 174 17.44 -31.24 -3.09
CA GLN A 174 16.98 -29.88 -3.25
C GLN A 174 15.88 -29.93 -4.30
N PRO A 175 14.63 -29.52 -3.98
CA PRO A 175 13.53 -29.63 -4.92
C PRO A 175 13.97 -28.91 -6.18
N SER A 176 14.07 -29.69 -7.25
CA SER A 176 14.46 -29.22 -8.56
C SER A 176 13.60 -28.00 -8.82
N ASN A 177 14.24 -26.85 -8.97
CA ASN A 177 13.61 -25.60 -9.41
C ASN A 177 13.05 -25.90 -10.80
N THR A 178 11.86 -26.51 -10.80
CA THR A 178 11.13 -26.87 -11.98
C THR A 178 10.63 -25.53 -12.43
N ASN A 179 11.40 -24.91 -13.33
CA ASN A 179 10.99 -23.69 -14.01
C ASN A 179 9.54 -23.93 -14.42
N PRO A 180 8.59 -23.12 -13.90
CA PRO A 180 7.19 -23.31 -14.21
C PRO A 180 7.08 -23.36 -15.74
N PRO A 181 6.26 -24.27 -16.29
CA PRO A 181 6.14 -24.43 -17.73
C PRO A 181 5.94 -23.04 -18.34
N THR A 182 6.83 -22.69 -19.26
CA THR A 182 6.78 -21.44 -20.02
C THR A 182 5.56 -21.51 -20.92
N LEU A 183 4.38 -21.27 -20.35
CA LEU A 183 3.12 -21.11 -21.05
C LEU A 183 3.36 -19.99 -22.06
N SER A 184 3.34 -20.36 -23.35
CA SER A 184 3.46 -19.41 -24.45
C SER A 184 2.39 -18.36 -24.27
N ALA A 185 2.79 -17.17 -23.83
CA ALA A 185 1.87 -16.13 -23.43
C ALA A 185 1.05 -15.70 -24.67
N PRO A 186 -0.29 -15.87 -24.67
CA PRO A 186 -1.12 -15.35 -25.74
C PRO A 186 -0.88 -13.83 -25.83
N THR A 187 -0.38 -13.38 -26.98
CA THR A 187 -0.08 -11.97 -27.23
C THR A 187 -1.41 -11.27 -27.53
N PHE A 188 -2.20 -10.97 -26.50
CA PHE A 188 -3.42 -10.19 -26.65
C PHE A 188 -3.14 -8.74 -26.20
N THR A 189 -2.99 -7.85 -27.17
CA THR A 189 -2.53 -6.46 -27.00
C THR A 189 -3.67 -5.44 -27.03
N GLY A 190 -4.88 -5.84 -26.65
CA GLY A 190 -6.04 -4.94 -26.61
C GLY A 190 -6.02 -4.02 -25.37
N PRO A 191 -6.12 -2.68 -25.53
CA PRO A 191 -6.41 -1.79 -24.42
C PRO A 191 -7.85 -2.05 -23.94
N GLY A 192 -8.00 -2.66 -22.77
CA GLY A 192 -9.32 -3.07 -22.23
C GLY A 192 -9.36 -4.50 -21.69
N THR A 193 -8.36 -5.30 -22.00
CA THR A 193 -8.30 -6.70 -21.55
C THR A 193 -8.17 -6.80 -20.03
N ILE A 194 -8.97 -7.63 -19.38
CA ILE A 194 -8.89 -7.89 -17.94
C ILE A 194 -7.99 -9.10 -17.70
N ILE A 195 -7.07 -8.94 -16.74
CA ILE A 195 -6.13 -9.99 -16.33
C ILE A 195 -6.81 -10.82 -15.24
N THR A 196 -6.90 -12.14 -15.40
CA THR A 196 -7.40 -13.07 -14.39
C THR A 196 -6.38 -14.17 -14.14
N SER A 197 -6.58 -14.95 -13.08
CA SER A 197 -5.78 -16.15 -12.80
C SER A 197 -5.84 -17.21 -13.90
N LYS A 198 -6.92 -17.22 -14.70
CA LYS A 198 -7.15 -18.15 -15.82
C LYS A 198 -6.65 -17.62 -17.16
N GLY A 199 -6.06 -16.42 -17.17
CA GLY A 199 -5.61 -15.74 -18.39
C GLY A 199 -6.34 -14.42 -18.61
N MET A 200 -6.31 -13.95 -19.85
CA MET A 200 -6.86 -12.67 -20.27
C MET A 200 -8.31 -12.84 -20.76
N THR A 201 -9.22 -11.96 -20.35
CA THR A 201 -10.63 -11.97 -20.75
C THR A 201 -11.08 -10.56 -21.11
N ASP A 202 -11.97 -10.44 -22.10
CA ASP A 202 -12.59 -9.16 -22.47
C ASP A 202 -13.79 -8.81 -21.58
N LYS A 203 -14.37 -9.81 -20.90
CA LYS A 203 -15.53 -9.64 -20.03
C LYS A 203 -15.11 -9.46 -18.58
N ASP A 204 -15.62 -8.42 -17.93
CA ASP A 204 -15.42 -8.20 -16.50
C ASP A 204 -16.20 -9.23 -15.67
N PRO A 205 -15.52 -10.04 -14.84
CA PRO A 205 -16.19 -11.03 -14.00
C PRO A 205 -16.88 -10.41 -12.77
N ARG A 206 -16.74 -9.11 -12.50
CA ARG A 206 -17.38 -8.45 -11.36
C ARG A 206 -18.89 -8.31 -11.59
N GLU A 207 -19.66 -8.56 -10.55
CA GLU A 207 -21.09 -8.25 -10.48
C GLU A 207 -21.32 -6.79 -10.10
N ALA A 208 -22.19 -6.12 -10.86
CA ALA A 208 -22.58 -4.73 -10.61
C ALA A 208 -23.30 -4.59 -9.26
N GLY A 209 -23.07 -3.48 -8.56
CA GLY A 209 -23.68 -3.15 -7.28
C GLY A 209 -22.89 -3.63 -6.05
N LEU A 210 -21.94 -4.55 -6.21
CA LEU A 210 -21.06 -5.02 -5.14
C LEU A 210 -19.88 -4.05 -4.90
N ASN A 211 -19.32 -4.11 -3.69
CA ASN A 211 -18.09 -3.42 -3.32
C ASN A 211 -16.94 -4.41 -3.36
N TYR A 212 -15.84 -4.02 -4.01
CA TYR A 212 -14.66 -4.84 -4.17
C TYR A 212 -13.45 -4.15 -3.55
N LEU A 213 -12.51 -4.93 -3.02
CA LEU A 213 -11.28 -4.39 -2.47
C LEU A 213 -10.28 -4.11 -3.60
N ALA A 214 -10.06 -2.83 -3.89
CA ALA A 214 -9.00 -2.37 -4.79
C ALA A 214 -7.67 -2.38 -4.02
N ILE A 215 -6.71 -3.16 -4.50
CA ILE A 215 -5.48 -3.48 -3.77
C ILE A 215 -4.37 -2.50 -4.13
N VAL A 216 -4.05 -2.40 -5.42
CA VAL A 216 -2.90 -1.63 -5.91
C VAL A 216 -3.07 -1.28 -7.39
N ARG A 217 -2.42 -0.20 -7.84
CA ARG A 217 -2.32 0.17 -9.27
C ARG A 217 -0.90 -0.05 -9.76
N LEU A 218 -0.73 -0.85 -10.82
CA LEU A 218 0.58 -1.25 -11.34
C LEU A 218 0.60 -1.23 -12.88
N PRO A 219 1.79 -1.12 -13.50
CA PRO A 219 1.94 -1.43 -14.91
C PRO A 219 1.51 -2.88 -15.19
N ARG A 220 1.06 -3.14 -16.43
CA ARG A 220 0.57 -4.45 -16.86
C ARG A 220 1.48 -5.63 -16.45
N ALA A 221 2.77 -5.53 -16.75
CA ALA A 221 3.73 -6.61 -16.51
C ALA A 221 3.84 -6.99 -15.01
N ASP A 222 3.66 -6.04 -14.11
CA ASP A 222 3.69 -6.30 -12.67
C ASP A 222 2.32 -6.72 -12.16
N ALA A 223 1.24 -6.20 -12.73
CA ALA A 223 -0.12 -6.63 -12.45
C ALA A 223 -0.32 -8.14 -12.73
N GLU A 224 0.20 -8.64 -13.85
CA GLU A 224 0.16 -10.07 -14.19
C GLU A 224 0.84 -10.94 -13.13
N LYS A 225 2.03 -10.54 -12.66
CA LYS A 225 2.75 -11.26 -11.60
C LYS A 225 1.99 -11.24 -10.28
N VAL A 226 1.40 -10.10 -9.92
CA VAL A 226 0.62 -9.98 -8.68
C VAL A 226 -0.63 -10.86 -8.75
N VAL A 227 -1.38 -10.84 -9.85
CA VAL A 227 -2.57 -11.71 -10.03
C VAL A 227 -2.18 -13.18 -9.94
N ALA A 228 -1.11 -13.59 -10.62
CA ALA A 228 -0.60 -14.96 -10.56
C ALA A 228 -0.16 -15.36 -9.14
N PHE A 229 0.54 -14.47 -8.43
CA PHE A 229 0.96 -14.70 -7.05
C PHE A 229 -0.23 -14.83 -6.09
N MET A 230 -1.22 -13.95 -6.18
CA MET A 230 -2.41 -14.02 -5.33
C MET A 230 -3.16 -15.33 -5.58
N ALA A 231 -3.34 -15.71 -6.85
CA ALA A 231 -3.97 -16.97 -7.22
C ALA A 231 -3.20 -18.20 -6.70
N ALA A 232 -1.87 -18.20 -6.79
CA ALA A 232 -1.01 -19.26 -6.25
C ALA A 232 -1.12 -19.41 -4.72
N ASN A 233 -1.54 -18.35 -4.01
CA ASN A 233 -1.81 -18.37 -2.58
C ASN A 233 -3.30 -18.59 -2.25
N GLY A 234 -4.13 -18.98 -3.23
CA GLY A 234 -5.54 -19.27 -3.03
C GLY A 234 -6.43 -18.02 -2.90
N PHE A 235 -5.94 -16.84 -3.30
CA PHE A 235 -6.70 -15.60 -3.25
C PHE A 235 -6.99 -15.10 -4.67
N GLU A 236 -8.25 -15.18 -5.10
CA GLU A 236 -8.64 -14.75 -6.45
C GLU A 236 -8.66 -13.23 -6.57
N ALA A 237 -7.86 -12.72 -7.49
CA ALA A 237 -7.79 -11.31 -7.85
C ALA A 237 -7.80 -11.15 -9.37
N ILE A 238 -8.21 -9.97 -9.83
CA ILE A 238 -8.22 -9.58 -11.23
C ILE A 238 -7.50 -8.25 -11.42
N GLY A 239 -6.88 -8.05 -12.58
CA GLY A 239 -6.30 -6.79 -13.01
C GLY A 239 -7.20 -6.09 -14.02
N VAL A 240 -7.83 -4.99 -13.62
CA VAL A 240 -8.73 -4.20 -14.48
C VAL A 240 -7.97 -2.98 -15.02
N PRO A 241 -8.02 -2.69 -16.32
CA PRO A 241 -7.38 -1.50 -16.88
C PRO A 241 -8.06 -0.23 -16.32
N VAL A 242 -7.26 0.71 -15.83
CA VAL A 242 -7.76 2.01 -15.37
C VAL A 242 -7.70 2.97 -16.55
N ALA A 243 -8.87 3.50 -16.95
CA ALA A 243 -8.91 4.56 -17.94
C ALA A 243 -8.10 5.77 -17.43
N VAL A 244 -7.04 6.12 -18.15
CA VAL A 244 -6.33 7.38 -17.90
C VAL A 244 -7.27 8.50 -18.31
N GLU A 245 -7.53 9.46 -17.42
CA GLU A 245 -8.41 10.59 -17.71
C GLU A 245 -7.99 11.27 -19.02
N LYS A 246 -8.95 11.36 -19.93
CA LYS A 246 -8.81 11.91 -21.28
C LYS A 246 -8.59 13.42 -21.17
N GLY A 247 -7.36 13.84 -20.89
CA GLY A 247 -7.02 15.23 -20.58
C GLY A 247 -5.71 15.40 -19.82
N SER A 248 -5.21 14.32 -19.17
CA SER A 248 -3.83 14.31 -18.68
C SER A 248 -2.90 14.37 -19.90
N LYS A 249 -2.17 15.47 -20.08
CA LYS A 249 -1.24 15.74 -21.20
C LYS A 249 -0.05 14.77 -21.29
N ALA A 250 -0.08 13.67 -20.54
CA ALA A 250 0.97 12.68 -20.51
C ALA A 250 0.80 11.69 -21.67
N ALA A 251 1.24 12.08 -22.86
CA ALA A 251 1.24 11.27 -24.09
C ALA A 251 2.10 9.99 -24.02
N ASN A 252 2.65 9.64 -22.85
CA ASN A 252 3.55 8.49 -22.69
C ASN A 252 3.28 7.70 -21.39
N ASN A 253 2.07 7.78 -20.85
CA ASN A 253 1.71 6.97 -19.68
C ASN A 253 1.36 5.55 -20.12
N LEU A 254 2.14 4.58 -19.63
CA LEU A 254 1.80 3.16 -19.74
C LEU A 254 0.42 2.91 -19.09
N PRO A 255 -0.42 2.05 -19.68
CA PRO A 255 -1.72 1.73 -19.08
C PRO A 255 -1.51 1.09 -17.71
N LEU A 256 -2.15 1.68 -16.70
CA LEU A 256 -2.15 1.17 -15.34
C LEU A 256 -3.31 0.19 -15.16
N TYR A 257 -3.04 -0.87 -14.42
CA TYR A 257 -4.02 -1.88 -14.04
C TYR A 257 -4.26 -1.77 -12.54
N GLN A 258 -5.54 -1.69 -12.16
CA GLN A 258 -5.97 -1.80 -10.79
C GLN A 258 -6.17 -3.28 -10.48
N ILE A 259 -5.40 -3.80 -9.52
CA ILE A 259 -5.64 -5.13 -8.95
C ILE A 259 -6.81 -5.03 -7.97
N ILE A 260 -7.78 -5.92 -8.12
CA ILE A 260 -9.02 -5.95 -7.34
C ILE A 260 -9.26 -7.40 -6.87
N ALA A 261 -9.58 -7.59 -5.59
CA ALA A 261 -10.02 -8.88 -5.06
C ALA A 261 -11.38 -9.26 -5.67
N LEU A 262 -11.54 -10.49 -6.16
CA LEU A 262 -12.78 -10.92 -6.81
C LEU A 262 -13.93 -11.18 -5.82
N GLN A 263 -13.59 -11.37 -4.53
CA GLN A 263 -14.59 -11.51 -3.46
C GLN A 263 -15.27 -10.16 -3.17
N GLY A 264 -16.40 -9.92 -3.85
CA GLY A 264 -17.25 -8.76 -3.63
C GLY A 264 -18.10 -8.89 -2.36
N ILE A 265 -18.42 -7.77 -1.74
CA ILE A 265 -19.39 -7.69 -0.63
C ILE A 265 -20.54 -6.75 -0.97
N SER A 266 -21.73 -7.11 -0.50
CA SER A 266 -22.92 -6.27 -0.70
C SER A 266 -22.80 -4.93 0.04
N GLY A 267 -23.62 -3.95 -0.36
CA GLY A 267 -23.66 -2.65 0.31
C GLY A 267 -24.07 -2.73 1.79
N GLU A 268 -24.90 -3.72 2.15
CA GLU A 268 -25.32 -3.94 3.54
C GLU A 268 -24.17 -4.49 4.40
N GLN A 269 -23.44 -5.48 3.88
CA GLN A 269 -22.27 -6.06 4.54
C GLN A 269 -21.17 -5.01 4.74
N TYR A 270 -20.95 -4.15 3.73
CA TYR A 270 -19.98 -3.07 3.82
C TYR A 270 -20.28 -2.09 4.97
N ARG A 271 -21.56 -1.74 5.18
CA ARG A 271 -21.99 -0.80 6.22
C ARG A 271 -21.94 -1.38 7.64
N LYS A 272 -22.14 -2.70 7.78
CA LYS A 272 -22.23 -3.39 9.07
C LYS A 272 -20.88 -3.85 9.63
N GLU A 273 -19.75 -3.44 9.02
CA GLU A 273 -18.42 -3.95 9.37
C GLU A 273 -18.38 -5.49 9.41
N ASP A 274 -18.96 -6.12 8.39
CA ASP A 274 -19.06 -7.58 8.32
C ASP A 274 -17.68 -8.25 8.49
N PRO A 275 -17.56 -9.34 9.28
CA PRO A 275 -16.30 -10.06 9.48
C PRO A 275 -15.65 -10.52 8.16
N ILE A 276 -16.43 -10.72 7.08
CA ILE A 276 -15.91 -11.02 5.75
C ILE A 276 -15.00 -9.87 5.26
N LYS A 277 -15.40 -8.61 5.46
CA LYS A 277 -14.61 -7.44 5.08
C LYS A 277 -13.24 -7.46 5.76
N VAL A 278 -13.24 -7.67 7.09
CA VAL A 278 -12.03 -7.74 7.90
C VAL A 278 -11.13 -8.89 7.46
N LYS A 279 -11.70 -10.07 7.18
CA LYS A 279 -10.97 -11.24 6.70
C LYS A 279 -10.29 -10.98 5.36
N VAL A 280 -11.00 -10.37 4.41
CA VAL A 280 -10.45 -10.03 3.09
C VAL A 280 -9.31 -9.01 3.23
N ASP A 281 -9.49 -7.98 4.06
CA ASP A 281 -8.46 -6.97 4.32
C ASP A 281 -7.20 -7.59 4.99
N GLN A 282 -7.38 -8.44 6.00
CA GLN A 282 -6.28 -9.13 6.68
C GLN A 282 -5.50 -10.06 5.73
N GLU A 283 -6.21 -10.80 4.88
CA GLU A 283 -5.58 -11.74 3.95
C GLU A 283 -4.75 -11.00 2.89
N VAL A 284 -5.25 -9.88 2.36
CA VAL A 284 -4.49 -9.02 1.43
C VAL A 284 -3.26 -8.42 2.12
N GLN A 285 -3.37 -7.98 3.37
CA GLN A 285 -2.21 -7.48 4.12
C GLN A 285 -1.16 -8.58 4.35
N ARG A 286 -1.59 -9.79 4.74
CA ARG A 286 -0.72 -10.96 4.90
C ARG A 286 0.04 -11.26 3.62
N LEU A 287 -0.67 -11.32 2.49
CA LEU A 287 -0.07 -11.53 1.17
C LEU A 287 0.87 -10.39 0.76
N GLY A 288 0.57 -9.16 1.14
CA GLY A 288 1.43 -8.00 0.88
C GLY A 288 2.79 -8.07 1.56
N VAL A 289 2.84 -8.63 2.78
CA VAL A 289 4.11 -8.86 3.49
C VAL A 289 4.95 -9.93 2.79
N ILE A 290 4.31 -11.05 2.40
CA ILE A 290 4.98 -12.15 1.69
C ILE A 290 5.49 -11.67 0.33
N TRP A 291 4.66 -10.96 -0.44
CA TRP A 291 5.03 -10.38 -1.73
C TRP A 291 6.25 -9.47 -1.62
N LYS A 292 6.26 -8.54 -0.66
CA LYS A 292 7.36 -7.60 -0.46
C LYS A 292 8.67 -8.33 -0.13
N ARG A 293 8.60 -9.40 0.68
CA ARG A 293 9.76 -10.22 1.05
C ARG A 293 10.31 -10.99 -0.15
N ASP A 294 9.44 -11.68 -0.89
CA ASP A 294 9.84 -12.69 -1.86
C ASP A 294 10.10 -12.11 -3.25
N HIS A 295 9.34 -11.08 -3.66
CA HIS A 295 9.40 -10.52 -5.01
C HIS A 295 10.13 -9.18 -5.06
N ARG A 296 10.57 -8.65 -3.91
CA ARG A 296 11.18 -7.30 -3.75
C ARG A 296 10.41 -6.21 -4.50
N GLY A 297 9.09 -6.40 -4.64
CA GLY A 297 8.23 -5.49 -5.37
C GLY A 297 8.25 -4.09 -4.75
N SER A 298 8.12 -3.06 -5.60
CA SER A 298 8.08 -1.66 -5.16
C SER A 298 6.84 -1.31 -4.35
N THR A 299 5.84 -2.20 -4.29
CA THR A 299 4.50 -1.92 -3.78
C THR A 299 4.14 -2.83 -2.63
N ASN A 300 3.63 -2.22 -1.56
CA ASN A 300 3.00 -2.92 -0.46
C ASN A 300 1.48 -2.89 -0.66
N PHE A 301 0.79 -4.00 -0.39
CA PHE A 301 -0.67 -4.07 -0.50
C PHE A 301 -1.40 -3.33 0.65
N MET A 302 -0.74 -2.39 1.32
CA MET A 302 -1.28 -1.71 2.51
C MET A 302 -2.17 -0.51 2.17
N GLN A 303 -2.13 -0.03 0.93
CA GLN A 303 -2.96 1.08 0.44
C GLN A 303 -4.22 0.55 -0.27
N SER A 304 -4.80 -0.54 0.24
CA SER A 304 -6.05 -1.07 -0.29
C SER A 304 -7.25 -0.20 0.11
N GLY A 305 -8.29 -0.21 -0.72
CA GLY A 305 -9.52 0.53 -0.46
C GLY A 305 -10.71 -0.11 -1.14
N TRP A 306 -11.88 -0.05 -0.51
CA TRP A 306 -13.11 -0.60 -1.06
C TRP A 306 -13.72 0.34 -2.11
N VAL A 307 -14.06 -0.22 -3.28
CA VAL A 307 -14.64 0.51 -4.41
C VAL A 307 -15.93 -0.18 -4.84
N LYS A 308 -17.01 0.58 -4.97
CA LYS A 308 -18.27 0.06 -5.51
C LYS A 308 -18.19 -0.06 -7.03
N TYR A 309 -18.46 -1.26 -7.55
CA TYR A 309 -18.58 -1.47 -8.99
C TYR A 309 -19.98 -1.15 -9.46
N LYS A 310 -20.11 -0.27 -10.46
CA LYS A 310 -21.40 0.15 -11.01
C LYS A 310 -21.86 -0.67 -12.22
N GLY A 311 -21.00 -1.57 -12.75
CA GLY A 311 -21.21 -2.24 -14.03
C GLY A 311 -20.68 -1.41 -15.21
N ASP A 312 -20.56 -2.04 -16.37
CA ASP A 312 -20.11 -1.43 -17.65
C ASP A 312 -21.17 -0.53 -18.30
N GLY A 313 -22.06 0.06 -17.50
CA GLY A 313 -23.05 1.02 -17.96
C GLY A 313 -22.36 2.28 -18.45
N GLN A 314 -22.38 2.46 -19.78
CA GLN A 314 -22.38 3.77 -20.41
C GLN A 314 -23.34 4.73 -19.69
#